data_AF-E1F6P6-F1
#
_entry.id   AF-E1F6P6-F1
#
_cell.length_a   1.000
_cell.length_b   1.000
_cell.length_c   1.000
_cell.angle_alpha   90.00
_cell.angle_beta   90.00
_cell.angle_gamma   90.00
#
_symmetry.space_group_name_H-M   'P 1'
#
loop_
_entity.id
_entity.type
_entity.pdbx_description
1 polymer ?
#
loop_
_entity_poly.entity_id
_entity_poly.type
_entity_poly.pdbx_seq_one_letter_code
_entity_poly.pdbx_strand_id
1 'polypeptide(L)'
;MPTDASENLGDSEFACPICMSDANYPVLTQCGHIYCYSCLKLWLTNSRESNCAVCRAPVSLSSGLTPVYAGRQEGEDPRPHGDLCREINAAREERDRARNRFRLPRLNAQVNFAAQNLTPLDLLFNGLLNILRERADQDEQNLDQEEDNARQAGNLNEDPVLVMRNRRRLNIRKLIRAVLSGLLVVIWVAIQMYFNTPRIQVYRFGANQEH
;
A
#
# COMPACT_ATOMS: atom_id res chain seq x y z
N MET A 1 -37.15 -30.31 50.75
CA MET A 1 -37.38 -29.89 49.36
C MET A 1 -36.16 -29.09 48.92
N PRO A 2 -35.46 -29.44 47.83
CA PRO A 2 -34.42 -28.59 47.28
C PRO A 2 -35.07 -27.59 46.32
N THR A 3 -34.99 -26.30 46.65
CA THR A 3 -35.40 -25.22 45.76
C THR A 3 -34.22 -24.81 44.89
N ASP A 4 -34.40 -25.08 43.60
CA ASP A 4 -34.03 -24.24 42.46
C ASP A 4 -32.56 -23.90 42.27
N ALA A 5 -31.97 -24.67 41.37
CA ALA A 5 -30.87 -24.28 40.54
C ALA A 5 -31.16 -22.92 39.85
N SER A 6 -30.63 -21.84 40.42
CA SER A 6 -30.20 -20.72 39.59
C SER A 6 -28.76 -21.01 39.18
N GLU A 7 -28.60 -21.86 38.17
CA GLU A 7 -27.42 -21.74 37.32
C GLU A 7 -27.48 -20.32 36.74
N ASN A 8 -26.73 -19.39 37.34
CA ASN A 8 -26.23 -18.26 36.58
C ASN A 8 -25.33 -18.87 35.50
N LEU A 9 -25.94 -19.31 34.41
CA LEU A 9 -25.31 -19.47 33.11
C LEU A 9 -24.89 -18.06 32.69
N GLY A 10 -23.82 -17.58 33.34
CA GLY A 10 -23.06 -16.39 32.98
C GLY A 10 -22.29 -16.66 31.70
N ASP A 11 -22.99 -17.10 30.66
CA ASP A 11 -22.53 -16.92 29.30
C ASP A 11 -22.61 -15.41 29.10
N SER A 12 -21.47 -14.73 29.30
CA SER A 12 -21.31 -13.32 29.01
C SER A 12 -21.70 -13.11 27.55
N GLU A 13 -22.94 -12.71 27.33
CA GLU A 13 -23.60 -12.58 26.01
C GLU A 13 -22.82 -11.63 25.07
N PHE A 14 -21.89 -10.86 25.63
CA PHE A 14 -20.99 -9.94 24.95
C PHE A 14 -19.54 -10.05 25.45
N ALA A 15 -18.92 -11.22 25.37
CA ALA A 15 -17.49 -11.39 25.67
C ALA A 15 -16.59 -10.80 24.58
N CYS A 16 -15.62 -9.97 24.95
CA CYS A 16 -14.59 -9.48 24.02
C CYS A 16 -13.47 -10.53 23.87
N PRO A 17 -13.18 -11.05 22.67
CA PRO A 17 -12.17 -12.10 22.47
C PRO A 17 -10.73 -11.60 22.62
N ILE A 18 -10.51 -10.27 22.70
CA ILE A 18 -9.18 -9.68 22.88
C ILE A 18 -8.81 -9.60 24.37
N CYS A 19 -9.71 -9.07 25.22
CA CYS A 19 -9.45 -8.93 26.65
C CYS A 19 -10.02 -10.09 27.49
N MET A 20 -10.79 -11.00 26.88
CA MET A 20 -11.39 -12.16 27.55
C MET A 20 -12.27 -11.76 28.75
N SER A 21 -12.98 -10.65 28.62
CA SER A 21 -13.88 -10.11 29.64
C SER A 21 -15.11 -9.51 28.96
N ASP A 22 -16.12 -9.14 29.77
CA ASP A 22 -17.30 -8.44 29.28
C ASP A 22 -16.92 -7.19 28.48
N ALA A 23 -17.52 -7.06 27.30
CA ALA A 23 -17.18 -5.99 26.38
C ALA A 23 -17.66 -4.64 26.90
N ASN A 24 -16.71 -3.75 27.22
CA ASN A 24 -17.02 -2.37 27.58
C ASN A 24 -17.18 -1.54 26.30
N TYR A 25 -18.34 -0.89 26.14
CA TYR A 25 -18.76 -0.22 24.90
C TYR A 25 -18.63 -1.14 23.68
N PRO A 26 -19.44 -2.22 23.63
CA PRO A 26 -19.31 -3.23 22.59
C PRO A 26 -19.55 -2.63 21.20
N VAL A 27 -18.68 -2.99 20.28
CA VAL A 27 -18.83 -2.71 18.85
C VAL A 27 -18.92 -4.02 18.09
N LEU A 28 -19.93 -4.10 17.24
CA LEU A 28 -20.13 -5.17 16.30
C LEU A 28 -19.43 -4.82 14.98
N THR A 29 -18.56 -5.71 14.55
CA THR A 29 -17.95 -5.62 13.22
C THR A 29 -18.89 -6.19 12.14
N GLN A 30 -18.69 -5.82 10.87
CA GLN A 30 -19.48 -6.37 9.74
C GLN A 30 -19.48 -7.91 9.65
N CYS A 31 -18.45 -8.55 10.20
CA CYS A 31 -18.36 -10.02 10.24
C CYS A 31 -19.07 -10.66 11.45
N GLY A 32 -19.78 -9.87 12.27
CA GLY A 32 -20.57 -10.36 13.39
C GLY A 32 -19.81 -10.55 14.71
N HIS A 33 -18.50 -10.26 14.76
CA HIS A 33 -17.72 -10.37 16.00
C HIS A 33 -17.77 -9.09 16.82
N ILE A 34 -17.87 -9.27 18.14
CA ILE A 34 -18.05 -8.21 19.13
C ILE A 34 -16.73 -7.98 19.88
N TYR A 35 -16.39 -6.71 20.10
CA TYR A 35 -15.18 -6.30 20.79
C TYR A 35 -15.46 -5.10 21.69
N CYS A 36 -14.61 -4.86 22.68
CA CYS A 36 -14.50 -3.52 23.27
C CYS A 36 -14.00 -2.55 22.20
N TYR A 37 -14.56 -1.33 22.17
CA TYR A 37 -14.10 -0.29 21.24
C TYR A 37 -12.59 -0.04 21.30
N SER A 38 -12.04 0.08 22.52
CA SER A 38 -10.61 0.31 22.75
C SER A 38 -9.74 -0.87 22.30
N CYS A 39 -10.18 -2.10 22.57
CA CYS A 39 -9.48 -3.31 22.15
C CYS A 39 -9.42 -3.42 20.62
N LEU A 40 -10.55 -3.17 19.95
CA LEU A 40 -10.61 -3.20 18.49
C LEU A 40 -9.73 -2.11 17.87
N LYS A 41 -9.79 -0.88 18.40
CA LYS A 41 -8.92 0.22 17.96
C LYS A 41 -7.44 -0.15 18.05
N LEU A 42 -6.99 -0.66 19.20
CA LEU A 42 -5.59 -1.04 19.41
C LEU A 42 -5.17 -2.17 18.46
N TRP A 43 -6.04 -3.18 18.28
CA TRP A 43 -5.80 -4.27 17.35
C TRP A 43 -5.59 -3.78 15.92
N LEU A 44 -6.47 -2.90 15.44
CA LEU A 44 -6.42 -2.38 14.07
C LEU A 44 -5.23 -1.42 13.87
N THR A 45 -4.84 -0.65 14.87
CA THR A 45 -3.60 0.16 14.83
C THR A 45 -2.35 -0.71 14.70
N ASN A 46 -2.29 -1.82 15.46
CA ASN A 46 -1.12 -2.68 15.50
C ASN A 46 -1.04 -3.63 14.31
N SER A 47 -2.15 -3.95 13.66
CA SER A 47 -2.16 -4.73 12.43
C SER A 47 -1.73 -3.89 11.22
N ARG A 48 -1.19 -4.55 10.19
CA ARG A 48 -1.00 -3.95 8.85
C ARG A 48 -2.31 -3.93 8.07
N GLU A 49 -3.12 -4.96 8.27
CA GLU A 49 -4.41 -5.14 7.61
C GLU A 49 -5.52 -4.95 8.63
N SER A 50 -6.56 -4.22 8.27
CA SER A 50 -7.71 -3.99 9.15
C SER A 50 -8.61 -5.23 9.17
N ASN A 51 -8.16 -6.32 9.81
CA ASN A 51 -8.87 -7.60 9.80
C ASN A 51 -9.39 -7.97 11.19
N CYS A 52 -10.49 -8.71 11.21
CA CYS A 52 -11.07 -9.31 12.42
C CYS A 52 -10.08 -10.28 13.09
N ALA A 53 -9.91 -10.19 14.42
CA ALA A 53 -9.01 -11.05 15.17
C ALA A 53 -9.48 -12.52 15.19
N VAL A 54 -10.79 -12.76 15.05
CA VAL A 54 -11.38 -14.10 15.09
C VAL A 54 -11.41 -14.75 13.71
N CYS A 55 -12.05 -14.12 12.72
CA CYS A 55 -12.27 -14.73 11.41
C CYS A 55 -11.41 -14.15 10.27
N ARG A 56 -10.58 -13.14 10.54
CA ARG A 56 -9.73 -12.44 9.55
C ARG A 56 -10.45 -11.72 8.41
N ALA A 57 -11.78 -11.61 8.47
CA ALA A 57 -12.54 -10.80 7.53
C ALA A 57 -12.14 -9.32 7.62
N PRO A 58 -12.16 -8.56 6.50
CA PRO A 58 -11.83 -7.15 6.50
C PRO A 58 -12.86 -6.36 7.33
N VAL A 59 -12.36 -5.41 8.13
CA VAL A 59 -13.12 -4.52 8.99
C VAL A 59 -12.99 -3.10 8.44
N SER A 60 -14.10 -2.54 7.97
CA SER A 60 -14.15 -1.16 7.50
C SER A 60 -14.30 -0.19 8.69
N LEU A 61 -13.33 0.71 8.84
CA LEU A 61 -13.25 1.65 9.95
C LEU A 61 -14.14 2.89 9.79
N SER A 62 -14.59 3.19 8.57
CA SER A 62 -15.41 4.34 8.23
C SER A 62 -16.91 4.09 8.38
N SER A 63 -17.38 2.86 8.13
CA SER A 63 -18.81 2.53 8.06
C SER A 63 -19.18 1.16 8.61
N GLY A 64 -18.22 0.37 9.12
CA GLY A 64 -18.41 -1.03 9.48
C GLY A 64 -18.49 -1.36 10.97
N LEU A 65 -18.59 -0.34 11.83
CA LEU A 65 -18.68 -0.53 13.27
C LEU A 65 -20.06 -0.11 13.75
N THR A 66 -20.86 -1.10 14.14
CA THR A 66 -22.18 -0.85 14.72
C THR A 66 -22.06 -0.91 16.25
N PRO A 67 -22.31 0.19 16.96
CA PRO A 67 -22.31 0.17 18.41
C PRO A 67 -23.49 -0.67 18.94
N VAL A 68 -23.24 -1.52 19.93
CA VAL A 68 -24.28 -2.32 20.59
C VAL A 68 -24.68 -1.63 21.90
N TYR A 69 -25.88 -1.05 21.94
CA TYR A 69 -26.43 -0.39 23.12
C TYR A 69 -27.38 -1.31 23.89
N ALA A 70 -26.96 -2.54 24.17
CA ALA A 70 -27.75 -3.44 25.02
C ALA A 70 -27.50 -3.08 26.49
N GLY A 71 -28.48 -2.46 27.16
CA GLY A 71 -28.58 -2.44 28.63
C GLY A 71 -27.80 -1.38 29.42
N ARG A 72 -27.31 -0.26 28.85
CA ARG A 72 -26.67 0.82 29.65
C ARG A 72 -27.58 2.03 29.89
N GLN A 73 -27.54 2.52 31.13
CA GLN A 73 -28.14 3.77 31.62
C GLN A 73 -27.61 5.00 30.86
N GLU A 74 -28.47 6.01 30.73
CA GLU A 74 -28.28 7.27 30.01
C GLU A 74 -26.90 7.93 30.26
N GLY A 75 -26.17 8.20 29.17
CA GLY A 75 -24.89 8.91 29.17
C GLY A 75 -24.36 9.05 27.74
N GLU A 76 -23.69 10.17 27.44
CA GLU A 76 -23.06 10.43 26.13
C GLU A 76 -22.05 9.34 25.80
N ASP A 77 -22.07 8.87 24.54
CA ASP A 77 -21.12 7.90 24.02
C ASP A 77 -19.70 8.49 24.12
N PRO A 78 -18.78 7.91 24.92
CA PRO A 78 -17.42 8.44 25.06
C PRO A 78 -16.55 8.21 23.81
N ARG A 79 -17.08 7.53 22.79
CA ARG A 79 -16.34 7.30 21.54
C ARG A 79 -16.35 8.60 20.73
N PRO A 80 -15.17 9.11 20.31
CA PRO A 80 -15.13 10.26 19.42
C PRO A 80 -15.83 9.89 18.12
N HIS A 81 -16.97 10.53 17.86
CA HIS A 81 -17.89 10.20 16.77
C HIS A 81 -17.38 10.63 15.38
N GLY A 82 -16.10 11.02 15.28
CA GLY A 82 -15.45 11.48 14.06
C GLY A 82 -14.05 10.89 13.93
N ASP A 83 -13.94 9.89 13.05
CA ASP A 83 -12.72 9.48 12.36
C ASP A 83 -11.74 8.55 13.10
N LEU A 84 -12.22 7.47 13.70
CA LEU A 84 -11.39 6.32 14.09
C LEU A 84 -10.47 5.83 12.94
N CYS A 85 -10.98 5.88 11.70
CA CYS A 85 -10.20 5.56 10.50
C CYS A 85 -8.97 6.47 10.33
N ARG A 86 -9.14 7.79 10.51
CA ARG A 86 -8.05 8.77 10.39
C ARG A 86 -6.99 8.54 11.44
N GLU A 87 -7.40 8.28 12.68
CA GLU A 87 -6.49 8.04 13.79
C GLU A 87 -5.67 6.77 13.59
N ILE A 88 -6.30 5.67 13.17
CA ILE A 88 -5.62 4.40 12.90
C ILE A 88 -4.65 4.55 11.72
N ASN A 89 -5.05 5.24 10.65
CA ASN A 89 -4.18 5.47 9.50
C ASN A 89 -2.97 6.33 9.87
N ALA A 90 -3.17 7.42 10.63
CA ALA A 90 -2.08 8.26 11.11
C ALA A 90 -1.06 7.46 11.96
N ALA A 91 -1.55 6.62 12.88
CA ALA A 91 -0.69 5.79 13.71
C ALA A 91 0.08 4.73 12.90
N ARG A 92 -0.54 4.14 11.87
CA ARG A 92 0.13 3.19 10.96
C ARG A 92 1.23 3.88 10.16
N GLU A 93 0.95 5.06 9.61
CA GLU A 93 1.94 5.83 8.88
C GLU A 93 3.12 6.24 9.75
N GLU A 94 2.87 6.68 10.98
CA GLU A 94 3.94 7.01 11.93
C GLU A 94 4.83 5.81 12.22
N ARG A 95 4.23 4.64 12.46
CA ARG A 95 4.98 3.38 12.65
C ARG A 95 5.81 3.02 11.42
N ASP A 96 5.26 3.18 10.22
CA ASP A 96 5.99 2.87 8.99
C ASP A 96 7.11 3.90 8.73
N ARG A 97 6.90 5.19 9.05
CA ARG A 97 7.95 6.21 9.07
C ARG A 97 9.07 5.83 10.05
N ALA A 98 8.72 5.39 11.26
CA ALA A 98 9.69 4.97 12.27
C ALA A 98 10.49 3.73 11.82
N ARG A 99 9.82 2.73 11.23
CA ARG A 99 10.48 1.55 10.65
C ARG A 99 11.43 1.92 9.52
N ASN A 100 10.98 2.80 8.62
CA ASN A 100 11.76 3.21 7.45
C ASN A 100 12.92 4.13 7.81
N ARG A 101 12.84 4.88 8.92
CA ARG A 101 13.94 5.73 9.42
C ARG A 101 15.26 4.96 9.55
N PHE A 102 15.21 3.70 9.99
CA PHE A 102 16.41 2.86 10.14
C PHE A 102 16.75 2.06 8.86
N ARG A 103 15.79 1.84 7.96
CA ARG A 103 15.99 1.07 6.72
C ARG A 103 16.60 1.92 5.59
N LEU A 104 16.22 3.19 5.49
CA LEU A 104 16.65 4.11 4.43
C LEU A 104 18.17 4.35 4.39
N PRO A 105 18.89 4.54 5.51
CA PRO A 105 20.35 4.71 5.49
C PRO A 105 21.08 3.49 4.91
N ARG A 106 20.56 2.28 5.16
CA ARG A 106 21.16 1.03 4.68
C ARG A 106 20.93 0.82 3.17
N LEU A 107 19.74 1.15 2.68
CA LEU A 107 19.45 1.15 1.24
C LEU A 107 20.24 2.24 0.51
N ASN A 108 20.32 3.44 1.07
CA ASN A 108 21.09 4.54 0.49
C ASN A 108 22.59 4.20 0.42
N ALA A 109 23.15 3.57 1.46
CA ALA A 109 24.52 3.05 1.41
C ALA A 109 24.73 2.01 0.30
N GLN A 110 23.76 1.11 0.10
CA GLN A 110 23.82 0.07 -0.94
C GLN A 110 23.68 0.65 -2.36
N VAL A 111 22.84 1.67 -2.54
CA VAL A 111 22.69 2.41 -3.80
C VAL A 111 23.91 3.27 -4.09
N ASN A 112 24.49 3.94 -3.09
CA ASN A 112 25.72 4.70 -3.24
C ASN A 112 26.92 3.82 -3.59
N PHE A 113 26.98 2.59 -3.07
CA PHE A 113 28.00 1.62 -3.47
C PHE A 113 27.83 1.19 -4.93
N ALA A 114 26.59 0.95 -5.38
CA ALA A 114 26.31 0.67 -6.79
C ALA A 114 26.63 1.87 -7.70
N ALA A 115 26.42 3.10 -7.22
CA ALA A 115 26.65 4.35 -7.95
C ALA A 115 28.11 4.66 -8.28
N GLN A 116 29.08 4.07 -7.55
CA GLN A 116 30.51 4.35 -7.72
C GLN A 116 31.09 3.89 -9.06
N ASN A 117 30.38 3.04 -9.81
CA ASN A 117 30.83 2.50 -11.10
C ASN A 117 30.04 3.01 -12.31
N LEU A 118 29.12 3.97 -12.12
CA LEU A 118 28.29 4.49 -13.21
C LEU A 118 28.92 5.74 -13.83
N THR A 119 28.88 5.80 -15.16
CA THR A 119 29.35 6.98 -15.90
C THR A 119 28.37 8.16 -15.70
N PRO A 120 28.81 9.43 -15.88
CA PRO A 120 27.92 10.59 -15.83
C PRO A 120 26.71 10.47 -16.76
N LEU A 121 26.91 9.78 -17.89
CA LEU A 121 25.87 9.45 -18.86
C LEU A 121 24.84 8.45 -18.29
N ASP A 122 25.27 7.45 -17.52
CA ASP A 122 24.35 6.49 -16.89
C ASP A 122 23.48 7.15 -15.80
N LEU A 123 24.02 8.14 -15.07
CA LEU A 123 23.24 8.92 -14.11
C LEU A 123 22.12 9.70 -14.78
N LEU A 124 22.39 10.32 -15.94
CA LEU A 124 21.39 11.04 -16.72
C LEU A 124 20.34 10.09 -17.30
N PHE A 125 20.76 8.92 -17.81
CA PHE A 125 19.84 7.91 -18.34
C PHE A 125 18.92 7.33 -17.26
N ASN A 126 19.48 6.96 -16.11
CA ASN A 126 18.70 6.48 -14.96
C ASN A 126 17.75 7.57 -14.43
N GLY A 127 18.19 8.83 -14.38
CA GLY A 127 17.34 9.96 -14.03
C GLY A 127 16.16 10.13 -14.98
N LEU A 128 16.41 10.06 -16.29
CA LEU A 128 15.36 10.15 -17.30
C LEU A 128 14.35 9.00 -17.18
N LEU A 129 14.81 7.76 -16.99
CA LEU A 129 13.93 6.61 -16.78
C LEU A 129 13.06 6.77 -15.53
N ASN A 130 13.61 7.35 -14.45
CA ASN A 130 12.86 7.58 -13.22
C ASN A 130 11.74 8.61 -13.44
N ILE A 131 12.03 9.73 -14.12
CA ILE A 131 11.02 10.75 -14.46
C ILE A 131 9.90 10.15 -15.33
N LEU A 132 10.26 9.29 -16.31
CA LEU A 132 9.28 8.62 -17.16
C LEU A 132 8.40 7.63 -16.39
N ARG A 133 8.97 6.94 -15.40
CA ARG A 133 8.22 6.05 -14.50
C ARG A 133 7.27 6.83 -13.61
N GLU A 134 7.74 7.89 -12.96
CA GLU A 134 6.94 8.67 -12.03
C GLU A 134 5.75 9.36 -12.70
N ARG A 135 5.91 9.83 -13.95
CA ARG A 135 4.77 10.31 -14.75
C ARG A 135 3.75 9.21 -15.08
N ALA A 136 4.17 7.95 -15.23
CA ALA A 136 3.24 6.86 -15.47
C ALA A 136 2.41 6.54 -14.23
N ASP A 137 3.02 6.61 -13.04
CA ASP A 137 2.35 6.40 -11.76
C ASP A 137 1.37 7.54 -11.45
N GLN A 138 1.73 8.79 -11.76
CA GLN A 138 0.82 9.94 -11.62
C GLN A 138 -0.41 9.84 -12.52
N ASP A 139 -0.26 9.40 -13.77
CA ASP A 139 -1.40 9.21 -14.69
C ASP A 139 -2.40 8.16 -14.17
N GLU A 140 -1.93 7.14 -13.45
CA GLU A 140 -2.76 6.10 -12.83
C GLU A 140 -3.51 6.63 -11.59
N GLN A 141 -2.79 7.27 -10.68
CA GLN A 141 -3.39 7.87 -9.48
C GLN A 141 -4.44 8.93 -9.82
N ASN A 142 -4.20 9.76 -10.84
CA ASN A 142 -5.18 10.77 -11.27
C ASN A 142 -6.48 10.14 -11.78
N LEU A 143 -6.41 9.03 -12.51
CA LEU A 143 -7.60 8.34 -13.04
C LEU A 143 -8.36 7.58 -11.96
N ASP A 144 -7.66 6.92 -11.03
CA ASP A 144 -8.30 6.25 -9.90
C ASP A 144 -8.99 7.27 -8.98
N GLN A 145 -8.35 8.42 -8.74
CA GLN A 145 -8.94 9.53 -7.98
C GLN A 145 -10.17 10.12 -8.67
N GLU A 146 -10.16 10.23 -10.01
CA GLU A 146 -11.30 10.71 -10.79
C GLU A 146 -12.47 9.70 -10.75
N GLU A 147 -12.19 8.39 -10.85
CA GLU A 147 -13.20 7.32 -10.66
C GLU A 147 -13.82 7.36 -9.25
N ASP A 148 -13.00 7.52 -8.20
CA ASP A 148 -13.48 7.56 -6.81
C ASP A 148 -14.27 8.84 -6.51
N ASN A 149 -13.85 9.99 -7.02
CA ASN A 149 -14.60 11.25 -6.92
C ASN A 149 -15.98 11.14 -7.61
N ALA A 150 -16.05 10.50 -8.78
CA ALA A 150 -17.31 10.28 -9.50
C ALA A 150 -18.26 9.33 -8.74
N ARG A 151 -17.73 8.26 -8.14
CA ARG A 151 -18.49 7.34 -7.27
C ARG A 151 -19.03 8.04 -6.03
N GLN A 152 -18.20 8.88 -5.40
CA GLN A 152 -18.55 9.58 -4.17
C GLN A 152 -19.55 10.72 -4.42
N ALA A 153 -19.52 11.33 -5.61
CA ALA A 153 -20.50 12.33 -6.04
C ALA A 153 -21.89 11.75 -6.39
N GLY A 154 -22.08 10.42 -6.33
CA GLY A 154 -23.36 9.78 -6.66
C GLY A 154 -23.81 10.04 -8.11
N ASN A 155 -22.87 10.34 -9.01
CA ASN A 155 -23.18 10.76 -10.36
C ASN A 155 -23.54 9.53 -11.21
N LEU A 156 -24.81 9.16 -11.21
CA LEU A 156 -25.38 8.05 -12.01
C LEU A 156 -25.34 8.30 -13.54
N ASN A 157 -24.71 9.40 -13.99
CA ASN A 157 -24.65 9.82 -15.40
C ASN A 157 -23.32 9.48 -16.08
N GLU A 158 -22.36 8.84 -15.40
CA GLU A 158 -21.13 8.41 -16.05
C GLU A 158 -21.38 7.12 -16.84
N ASP A 159 -21.39 7.24 -18.18
CA ASP A 159 -21.56 6.09 -19.07
C ASP A 159 -20.47 5.03 -18.80
N PRO A 160 -20.82 3.80 -18.37
CA PRO A 160 -19.84 2.76 -18.00
C PRO A 160 -18.93 2.37 -19.18
N VAL A 161 -19.40 2.60 -20.41
CA VAL A 161 -18.64 2.39 -21.64
C VAL A 161 -17.49 3.40 -21.79
N LEU A 162 -17.69 4.65 -21.34
CA LEU A 162 -16.68 5.71 -21.43
C LEU A 162 -15.52 5.46 -20.45
N VAL A 163 -15.83 5.04 -19.22
CA VAL A 163 -14.84 4.61 -18.22
C VAL A 163 -14.00 3.45 -18.75
N MET A 164 -14.64 2.40 -19.29
CA MET A 164 -13.91 1.27 -19.89
C MET A 164 -13.02 1.71 -21.06
N ARG A 165 -13.46 2.67 -21.88
CA ARG A 165 -12.68 3.20 -23.01
C ARG A 165 -11.47 4.00 -22.53
N ASN A 166 -11.62 4.81 -21.50
CA ASN A 166 -10.53 5.58 -20.89
C ASN A 166 -9.50 4.65 -20.23
N ARG A 167 -9.95 3.61 -19.54
CA ARG A 167 -9.09 2.57 -18.95
C ARG A 167 -8.31 1.79 -20.01
N ARG A 168 -8.94 1.42 -21.13
CA ARG A 168 -8.24 0.82 -22.28
C ARG A 168 -7.18 1.75 -22.86
N ARG A 169 -7.49 3.05 -23.03
CA ARG A 169 -6.53 4.05 -23.52
C ARG A 169 -5.33 4.20 -22.58
N LEU A 170 -5.57 4.21 -21.27
CA LEU A 170 -4.49 4.25 -20.28
C LEU A 170 -3.62 2.99 -20.37
N ASN A 171 -4.23 1.81 -20.42
CA ASN A 171 -3.48 0.55 -20.54
C ASN A 171 -2.63 0.50 -21.82
N ILE A 172 -3.14 1.03 -22.94
CA ILE A 172 -2.37 1.16 -24.18
C ILE A 172 -1.21 2.15 -24.00
N ARG A 173 -1.44 3.32 -23.39
CA ARG A 173 -0.36 4.29 -23.11
C ARG A 173 0.71 3.71 -22.18
N LYS A 174 0.30 2.95 -21.15
CA LYS A 174 1.21 2.23 -20.25
C LYS A 174 2.05 1.21 -21.01
N LEU A 175 1.42 0.40 -21.86
CA LEU A 175 2.14 -0.57 -22.68
C LEU A 175 3.14 0.11 -23.61
N ILE A 176 2.73 1.18 -24.31
CA ILE A 176 3.62 1.95 -25.19
C ILE A 176 4.81 2.51 -24.40
N ARG A 177 4.58 3.13 -23.25
CA ARG A 177 5.67 3.67 -22.41
C ARG A 177 6.59 2.58 -21.87
N ALA A 178 6.06 1.44 -21.47
CA ALA A 178 6.84 0.29 -21.01
C ALA A 178 7.72 -0.30 -22.13
N VAL A 179 7.17 -0.40 -23.34
CA VAL A 179 7.92 -0.84 -24.52
C VAL A 179 9.01 0.18 -24.88
N LEU A 180 8.68 1.47 -24.90
CA LEU A 180 9.66 2.53 -25.19
C LEU A 180 10.77 2.60 -24.14
N SER A 181 10.44 2.50 -22.85
CA SER A 181 11.46 2.49 -21.79
C SER A 181 12.33 1.23 -21.86
N GLY A 182 11.75 0.06 -22.17
CA GLY A 182 12.49 -1.16 -22.43
C GLY A 182 13.44 -1.05 -23.62
N LEU A 183 12.97 -0.52 -24.75
CA LEU A 183 13.81 -0.28 -25.93
C LEU A 183 14.94 0.71 -25.63
N LEU A 184 14.67 1.78 -24.88
CA LEU A 184 15.69 2.73 -24.45
C LEU A 184 16.80 2.06 -23.63
N VAL A 185 16.45 1.15 -22.71
CA VAL A 185 17.44 0.37 -21.94
C VAL A 185 18.28 -0.53 -22.85
N VAL A 186 17.64 -1.23 -23.80
CA VAL A 186 18.37 -2.11 -24.74
C VAL A 186 19.33 -1.30 -25.62
N ILE A 187 18.88 -0.16 -26.14
CA ILE A 187 19.71 0.76 -26.93
C ILE A 187 20.88 1.28 -26.10
N TRP A 188 20.62 1.69 -24.85
CA TRP A 188 21.65 2.16 -23.93
C TRP A 188 22.74 1.12 -23.67
N VAL A 189 22.34 -0.12 -23.38
CA VAL A 189 23.28 -1.24 -23.16
C VAL A 189 24.08 -1.53 -24.44
N ALA A 190 23.43 -1.51 -25.61
CA ALA A 190 24.13 -1.71 -26.89
C ALA A 190 25.16 -0.60 -27.17
N ILE A 191 24.85 0.65 -26.84
CA ILE A 191 25.77 1.79 -26.92
C ILE A 191 26.95 1.57 -25.96
N GLN A 192 26.69 1.23 -24.70
CA GLN A 192 27.73 0.94 -23.72
C GLN A 192 28.63 -0.22 -24.17
N MET A 193 28.07 -1.28 -24.77
CA MET A 193 28.85 -2.38 -25.34
C MET A 193 29.71 -1.93 -26.53
N TYR A 194 29.15 -1.14 -27.44
CA TYR A 194 29.88 -0.63 -28.61
C TYR A 194 31.08 0.24 -28.22
N PHE A 195 30.92 1.16 -27.26
CA PHE A 195 32.00 2.02 -26.80
C PHE A 195 33.02 1.30 -25.92
N ASN A 196 32.62 0.29 -25.15
CA ASN A 196 33.53 -0.48 -24.29
C ASN A 196 34.14 -1.70 -24.98
N THR A 197 33.75 -2.06 -26.20
CA THR A 197 34.47 -3.09 -26.95
C THR A 197 35.89 -2.60 -27.29
N PRO A 198 36.96 -3.25 -26.78
CA PRO A 198 38.32 -2.84 -27.11
C PRO A 198 38.52 -3.07 -28.61
N ARG A 199 38.72 -1.98 -29.37
CA ARG A 199 39.16 -2.09 -30.77
C ARG A 199 40.51 -2.79 -30.78
N ILE A 200 40.52 -4.08 -31.15
CA ILE A 200 41.72 -4.85 -31.40
C ILE A 200 42.49 -4.13 -32.52
N GLN A 201 43.56 -3.43 -32.15
CA GLN A 201 44.53 -2.95 -33.12
C GLN A 201 45.32 -4.18 -33.60
N VAL A 202 45.04 -4.61 -34.83
CA VAL A 202 45.84 -5.64 -35.50
C VAL A 202 47.21 -5.02 -35.77
N TYR A 203 48.18 -5.29 -34.91
CA TYR A 203 49.59 -4.95 -35.16
C TYR A 203 50.06 -5.67 -36.43
N ARG A 204 50.27 -4.90 -37.50
CA ARG A 204 50.88 -5.37 -38.74
C ARG A 204 52.37 -5.63 -38.46
N PHE A 205 52.71 -6.88 -38.16
CA PHE A 205 54.10 -7.31 -37.98
C PHE A 205 54.90 -7.01 -39.25
N GLY A 206 56.03 -6.33 -39.06
CA GLY A 206 56.91 -5.89 -40.14
C GLY A 206 57.39 -7.04 -41.00
N ALA A 207 57.18 -6.91 -42.31
CA ALA A 207 58.03 -7.51 -43.31
C ALA A 207 58.81 -6.36 -43.95
N ASN A 208 60.13 -6.34 -43.73
CA ASN A 208 61.16 -6.01 -44.71
C ASN A 208 62.53 -6.25 -44.06
N GLN A 209 62.93 -7.51 -44.15
CA GLN A 209 64.32 -7.93 -44.35
C GLN A 209 64.77 -7.48 -45.76
N GLU A 210 66.09 -7.42 -45.98
CA GLU A 210 66.84 -6.98 -47.18
C GLU A 210 67.41 -5.55 -47.00
N HIS A 211 68.72 -5.31 -47.03
CA HIS A 211 69.87 -6.16 -47.35
C HIS A 211 71.15 -5.47 -46.83
#